data_AF-A0A8S3Z0B9-F1
#
_entry.id   AF-A0A8S3Z0B9-F1
#
_cell.length_a   1.000
_cell.length_b   1.000
_cell.length_c   1.000
_cell.angle_alpha   90.00
_cell.angle_beta   90.00
_cell.angle_gamma   90.00
#
_symmetry.space_group_name_H-M   'P 1'
#
loop_
_entity.id
_entity.type
_entity.pdbx_description
1 polymer ?
#
loop_
_entity_poly.entity_id
_entity_poly.type
_entity_poly.pdbx_seq_one_letter_code
_entity_poly.pdbx_strand_id
1 'polypeptide(L)'
;MVHFMKQVQYYINFEVLECAWDELLTKVHDAKDLDYIIAAHQVFLDTVLSRCLLDDKSMDILQLLRAVFDLIIRFQQEHQVFSEAAASEILARENFERSKKERVQKGTWALTEEIEKKERSRRAVFLSSVIPSTGNGLQILLDVYQDTVKQFLAMATCHPDASLRYLCFRLDFNEHYKVREPRGRLSYLRSK
;
A
#
# COMPACT_ATOMS: atom_id res chain seq x y z
N MET A 1 -2.08 -3.62 -0.49
CA MET A 1 -1.33 -2.34 -0.62
C MET A 1 -1.93 -1.39 -1.66
N VAL A 2 -1.94 -1.71 -2.97
CA VAL A 2 -2.48 -0.78 -4.00
C VAL A 2 -3.96 -0.41 -3.77
N HIS A 3 -4.81 -1.38 -3.44
CA HIS A 3 -6.22 -1.11 -3.11
C HIS A 3 -6.33 -0.14 -1.93
N PHE A 4 -5.57 -0.38 -0.85
CA PHE A 4 -5.54 0.48 0.33
C PHE A 4 -5.18 1.93 -0.04
N MET A 5 -4.09 2.13 -0.80
CA MET A 5 -3.69 3.48 -1.23
C MET A 5 -4.77 4.18 -2.05
N LYS A 6 -5.36 3.48 -3.03
CA LYS A 6 -6.41 4.06 -3.87
C LYS A 6 -7.60 4.49 -3.01
N GLN A 7 -8.09 3.63 -2.12
CA GLN A 7 -9.24 3.96 -1.27
C GLN A 7 -8.96 5.13 -0.33
N VAL A 8 -7.77 5.20 0.27
CA VAL A 8 -7.38 6.35 1.11
C VAL A 8 -7.29 7.64 0.28
N GLN A 9 -6.72 7.59 -0.92
CA GLN A 9 -6.69 8.74 -1.83
C GLN A 9 -8.09 9.17 -2.26
N TYR A 10 -8.97 8.22 -2.56
CA TYR A 10 -10.37 8.51 -2.90
C TYR A 10 -11.11 9.18 -1.74
N TYR A 11 -10.90 8.71 -0.51
CA TYR A 11 -11.47 9.33 0.68
C TYR A 11 -11.01 10.78 0.85
N ILE A 12 -9.70 11.02 0.85
CA ILE A 12 -9.16 12.37 1.08
C ILE A 12 -9.64 13.34 -0.01
N ASN A 13 -9.54 12.96 -1.28
CA ASN A 13 -9.86 13.86 -2.38
C ASN A 13 -11.37 14.06 -2.54
N PHE A 14 -12.15 12.98 -2.61
CA PHE A 14 -13.56 13.10 -3.01
C PHE A 14 -14.54 13.17 -1.85
N GLU A 15 -14.25 12.56 -0.70
CA GLU A 15 -15.19 12.55 0.44
C GLU A 15 -14.89 13.64 1.46
N VAL A 16 -13.65 14.11 1.51
CA VAL A 16 -13.24 15.19 2.41
C VAL A 16 -13.11 16.50 1.64
N LEU A 17 -12.18 16.60 0.69
CA LEU A 17 -11.86 17.88 0.04
C LEU A 17 -13.01 18.40 -0.82
N GLU A 18 -13.54 17.58 -1.75
CA GLU A 18 -14.65 18.01 -2.62
C GLU A 18 -15.91 18.37 -1.84
N CYS A 19 -16.31 17.54 -0.86
CA CYS A 19 -17.49 17.84 -0.04
C CYS A 19 -17.33 19.11 0.81
N ALA A 20 -16.15 19.32 1.41
CA ALA A 20 -15.89 20.53 2.19
C ALA A 20 -15.81 21.77 1.28
N TRP A 21 -15.27 21.61 0.07
CA TRP A 21 -15.17 22.69 -0.92
C TRP A 21 -16.54 23.15 -1.42
N ASP A 22 -17.44 22.21 -1.73
CA ASP A 22 -18.82 22.51 -2.12
C ASP A 22 -19.60 23.26 -1.01
N GLU A 23 -19.40 22.84 0.24
CA GLU A 23 -19.98 23.52 1.41
C GLU A 23 -19.43 24.96 1.56
N LEU A 24 -18.12 25.14 1.35
CA LEU A 24 -17.49 26.46 1.38
C LEU A 24 -18.04 27.36 0.27
N LEU A 25 -18.12 26.87 -0.97
CA LEU A 25 -18.63 27.64 -2.11
C LEU A 25 -20.07 28.10 -1.88
N THR A 26 -20.92 27.22 -1.34
CA THR A 26 -22.30 27.56 -1.00
C THR A 26 -22.36 28.66 0.05
N LYS A 27 -21.58 28.54 1.13
CA LYS A 27 -21.54 29.55 2.20
C LYS A 27 -20.94 30.88 1.75
N VAL A 28 -19.97 30.87 0.83
CA VAL A 28 -19.36 32.08 0.27
C VAL A 28 -20.33 32.78 -0.68
N HIS A 29 -21.11 32.03 -1.47
CA HIS A 29 -22.14 32.61 -2.35
C HIS A 29 -23.25 33.31 -1.54
N ASP A 30 -23.63 32.74 -0.39
CA ASP A 30 -24.69 33.29 0.46
C ASP A 30 -24.18 34.36 1.46
N ALA A 31 -22.86 34.59 1.52
CA ALA A 31 -22.24 35.53 2.44
C ALA A 31 -22.56 36.98 2.06
N LYS A 32 -23.02 37.76 3.05
CA LYS A 32 -23.33 39.18 2.87
C LYS A 32 -22.13 40.10 3.15
N ASP A 33 -21.27 39.67 4.06
CA ASP A 33 -20.13 40.45 4.54
C ASP A 33 -18.85 39.59 4.58
N LEU A 34 -17.69 40.27 4.64
CA LEU A 34 -16.39 39.61 4.70
C LEU A 34 -16.24 38.68 5.92
N ASP A 35 -16.83 39.04 7.06
CA ASP A 35 -16.76 38.24 8.28
C ASP A 35 -17.45 36.87 8.10
N TYR A 36 -18.52 36.80 7.31
CA TYR A 36 -19.17 35.53 6.96
C TYR A 36 -18.26 34.66 6.11
N ILE A 37 -17.49 35.25 5.19
CA ILE A 37 -16.51 34.53 4.37
C ILE A 37 -15.38 33.98 5.25
N ILE A 38 -14.85 34.80 6.19
CA ILE A 38 -13.80 34.38 7.11
C ILE A 38 -14.30 33.23 8.00
N ALA A 39 -15.52 33.33 8.54
CA ALA A 39 -16.11 32.28 9.36
C ALA A 39 -16.34 30.99 8.56
N ALA A 40 -16.87 31.09 7.33
CA ALA A 40 -17.05 29.93 6.46
C ALA A 40 -15.71 29.24 6.13
N HIS A 41 -14.66 30.02 5.88
CA HIS A 41 -13.32 29.50 5.64
C HIS A 41 -12.70 28.82 6.87
N GLN A 42 -12.90 29.37 8.08
CA GLN A 42 -12.46 28.72 9.32
C GLN A 42 -13.15 27.36 9.52
N VAL A 43 -14.47 27.30 9.31
CA VAL A 43 -15.23 26.05 9.38
C VAL A 43 -14.74 25.03 8.34
N PHE A 44 -14.43 25.50 7.12
CA PHE A 44 -13.85 24.65 6.08
C PHE A 44 -12.51 24.05 6.54
N LEU A 45 -11.59 24.87 7.05
CA LEU A 45 -10.29 24.40 7.52
C LEU A 45 -10.42 23.40 8.67
N ASP A 46 -11.25 23.70 9.67
CA ASP A 46 -11.47 22.80 10.82
C ASP A 46 -12.07 21.46 10.37
N THR A 47 -12.99 21.50 9.40
CA THR A 47 -13.60 20.29 8.82
C THR A 47 -12.58 19.47 8.05
N VAL A 48 -11.74 20.10 7.22
CA VAL A 48 -10.70 19.39 6.46
C VAL A 48 -9.64 18.81 7.41
N LEU A 49 -9.18 19.58 8.40
CA LEU A 49 -8.16 19.12 9.34
C LEU A 49 -8.65 17.93 10.17
N SER A 50 -9.86 17.99 10.71
CA SER A 50 -10.45 16.86 11.45
C SER A 50 -10.68 15.64 10.56
N ARG A 51 -11.32 15.80 9.39
CA ARG A 51 -11.63 14.69 8.48
C ARG A 51 -10.40 14.05 7.84
N CYS A 52 -9.30 14.80 7.69
CA CYS A 52 -8.00 14.29 7.24
C CYS A 52 -7.16 13.68 8.37
N LEU A 53 -7.71 13.52 9.59
CA LEU A 53 -7.02 12.94 10.75
C LEU A 53 -5.81 13.76 11.22
N LEU A 54 -5.82 15.07 10.99
CA LEU A 54 -4.75 15.99 11.39
C LEU A 54 -5.03 16.70 12.73
N ASP A 55 -6.09 16.31 13.44
CA ASP A 55 -6.42 16.80 14.77
C ASP A 55 -5.75 15.99 15.88
N ASP A 56 -5.57 16.61 17.04
CA ASP A 56 -4.87 16.01 18.20
C ASP A 56 -5.51 14.68 18.65
N LYS A 57 -6.83 14.52 18.43
CA LYS A 57 -7.58 13.31 18.80
C LYS A 57 -7.36 12.15 17.84
N SER A 58 -6.96 12.43 16.59
CA SER A 58 -6.73 11.42 15.56
C SER A 58 -5.24 11.14 15.31
N MET A 59 -4.34 11.73 16.11
CA MET A 59 -2.90 11.52 15.98
C MET A 59 -2.51 10.04 15.97
N ASP A 60 -3.14 9.22 16.81
CA ASP A 60 -2.87 7.78 16.87
C ASP A 60 -3.24 7.07 15.55
N ILE A 61 -4.37 7.44 14.95
CA ILE A 61 -4.82 6.89 13.67
C ILE A 61 -3.89 7.36 12.54
N LEU A 62 -3.46 8.62 12.56
CA LEU A 62 -2.51 9.17 11.60
C LEU A 62 -1.13 8.48 11.70
N GLN A 63 -0.66 8.19 12.92
CA GLN A 63 0.58 7.45 13.13
C GLN A 63 0.50 6.04 12.54
N LEU A 64 -0.62 5.34 12.71
CA LEU A 64 -0.84 4.04 12.08
C LEU A 64 -0.91 4.15 10.56
N LEU A 65 -1.61 5.14 10.03
CA LEU A 65 -1.67 5.37 8.59
C LEU A 65 -0.27 5.62 8.00
N ARG A 66 0.55 6.42 8.71
CA ARG A 66 1.95 6.66 8.35
C ARG A 66 2.78 5.38 8.41
N ALA A 67 2.63 4.58 9.46
CA ALA A 67 3.31 3.29 9.57
C ALA A 67 2.93 2.36 8.41
N VAL A 68 1.66 2.34 7.99
CA VAL A 68 1.21 1.58 6.81
C VAL A 68 1.89 2.09 5.53
N PHE A 69 2.00 3.41 5.34
CA PHE A 69 2.72 3.97 4.19
C PHE A 69 4.21 3.63 4.21
N ASP A 70 4.86 3.70 5.37
CA ASP A 70 6.26 3.32 5.52
C ASP A 70 6.47 1.84 5.17
N LEU A 71 5.54 0.96 5.56
CA LEU A 71 5.58 -0.47 5.19
C LEU A 71 5.42 -0.68 3.68
N ILE A 72 4.58 0.12 3.01
CA ILE A 72 4.43 0.07 1.55
C ILE A 72 5.74 0.49 0.86
N ILE A 73 6.42 1.52 1.37
CA ILE A 73 7.71 1.96 0.84
C ILE A 73 8.78 0.87 1.04
N ARG A 74 8.84 0.26 2.23
CA ARG A 74 9.76 -0.86 2.49
C ARG A 74 9.49 -2.04 1.57
N PHE A 75 8.22 -2.39 1.35
CA PHE A 75 7.85 -3.42 0.39
C PHE A 75 8.34 -3.09 -1.02
N GLN A 76 8.20 -1.84 -1.47
CA GLN A 76 8.71 -1.42 -2.77
C GLN A 76 10.24 -1.59 -2.86
N GLN A 77 10.98 -1.25 -1.81
CA GLN A 77 12.44 -1.40 -1.76
C GLN A 77 12.86 -2.88 -1.84
N GLU A 78 12.28 -3.76 -1.01
CA GLU A 78 12.57 -5.20 -1.04
C GLU A 78 12.20 -5.83 -2.39
N HIS A 79 11.05 -5.45 -2.94
CA HIS A 79 10.63 -5.90 -4.26
C HIS A 79 11.57 -5.41 -5.37
N GLN A 80 12.08 -4.19 -5.27
CA GLN A 80 13.05 -3.64 -6.22
C GLN A 80 14.37 -4.40 -6.18
N VAL A 81 14.92 -4.67 -4.99
CA VAL A 81 16.15 -5.47 -4.82
C VAL A 81 15.97 -6.87 -5.42
N PHE A 82 14.83 -7.51 -5.17
CA PHE A 82 14.50 -8.80 -5.77
C PHE A 82 14.38 -8.74 -7.30
N SER A 83 13.72 -7.70 -7.82
CA SER A 83 13.53 -7.51 -9.26
C SER A 83 14.86 -7.28 -9.97
N GLU A 84 15.77 -6.50 -9.36
CA GLU A 84 17.12 -6.27 -9.87
C GLU A 84 17.95 -7.56 -9.86
N ALA A 85 17.90 -8.33 -8.77
CA ALA A 85 18.56 -9.64 -8.70
C ALA A 85 18.03 -10.61 -9.76
N ALA A 86 16.70 -10.69 -9.94
CA ALA A 86 16.07 -11.52 -10.96
C ALA A 86 16.44 -11.09 -12.38
N ALA A 87 16.43 -9.79 -12.66
CA ALA A 87 16.84 -9.24 -13.96
C ALA A 87 18.31 -9.56 -14.27
N SER A 88 19.20 -9.45 -13.27
CA SER A 88 20.62 -9.77 -13.43
C SER A 88 20.85 -11.25 -13.79
N GLU A 89 20.08 -12.17 -13.19
CA GLU A 89 20.16 -13.60 -13.53
C GLU A 89 19.60 -13.92 -14.90
N ILE A 90 18.51 -13.26 -15.32
CA ILE A 90 17.95 -13.41 -16.67
C ILE A 90 19.00 -12.97 -17.69
N LEU A 91 19.59 -11.78 -17.52
CA LEU A 91 20.64 -11.26 -18.40
C LEU A 91 21.87 -12.19 -18.42
N ALA A 92 22.28 -12.73 -17.26
CA ALA A 92 23.40 -13.65 -17.19
C ALA A 92 23.11 -14.96 -17.97
N ARG A 93 21.89 -15.48 -17.91
CA ARG A 93 21.46 -16.66 -18.67
C ARG A 93 21.38 -16.38 -20.17
N GLU A 94 20.89 -15.22 -20.56
CA GLU A 94 20.85 -14.81 -21.97
C GLU A 94 22.27 -14.64 -22.55
N ASN A 95 23.18 -14.02 -21.80
CA ASN A 95 24.58 -13.87 -22.19
C ASN A 95 25.29 -15.22 -22.32
N PHE A 96 24.96 -16.17 -21.43
CA PHE A 96 25.45 -17.54 -21.50
C PHE A 96 24.98 -18.25 -22.78
N GLU A 97 23.68 -18.18 -23.09
CA GLU A 97 23.11 -18.77 -24.31
C GLU A 97 23.67 -18.11 -25.57
N ARG A 98 23.89 -16.79 -25.56
CA ARG A 98 24.53 -16.07 -26.67
C ARG A 98 25.97 -16.55 -26.89
N SER A 99 26.76 -16.62 -25.82
CA SER A 99 28.15 -17.09 -25.86
C SER A 99 28.24 -18.54 -26.34
N LYS A 100 27.27 -19.38 -25.97
CA LYS A 100 27.16 -20.76 -26.45
C LYS A 100 26.92 -20.81 -27.96
N LYS A 101 26.00 -20.01 -28.48
CA LYS A 101 25.73 -19.90 -29.93
C LYS A 101 26.94 -19.40 -30.71
N GLU A 102 27.66 -18.40 -30.19
CA GLU A 102 28.88 -17.89 -30.83
C GLU A 102 30.01 -18.92 -30.88
N ARG A 103 30.20 -19.72 -29.83
CA ARG A 103 31.21 -20.79 -29.81
C ARG A 103 30.89 -21.93 -30.79
N VAL A 104 29.62 -22.30 -30.89
CA VAL A 104 29.13 -23.26 -31.88
C VAL A 104 29.40 -22.76 -33.30
N GLN A 105 29.12 -21.49 -33.59
CA GLN A 105 29.40 -20.90 -34.91
C GLN A 105 30.89 -20.86 -35.26
N LYS A 106 31.76 -20.67 -34.26
CA LYS A 106 33.22 -20.73 -34.42
C LYS A 106 33.79 -22.15 -34.56
N GLY A 107 32.95 -23.19 -34.54
CA GLY A 107 33.37 -24.59 -34.64
C GLY A 107 34.11 -25.13 -33.41
N THR A 108 34.05 -24.40 -32.28
CA THR A 108 34.67 -24.80 -31.01
C THR A 108 33.63 -25.42 -30.08
N TRP A 109 34.10 -26.23 -29.11
CA TRP A 109 33.20 -26.89 -28.15
C TRP A 109 32.34 -25.86 -27.41
N ALA A 110 31.03 -26.08 -27.43
CA ALA A 110 30.03 -25.13 -26.94
C ALA A 110 30.02 -24.99 -25.41
N LEU A 111 30.37 -26.07 -24.69
CA LEU A 111 30.39 -26.17 -23.24
C LEU A 111 31.70 -26.83 -22.80
N THR A 112 32.40 -26.18 -21.88
CA THR A 112 33.47 -26.81 -21.09
C THR A 112 32.87 -27.25 -19.76
N GLU A 113 33.32 -28.36 -19.20
CA GLU A 113 32.83 -28.91 -17.92
C GLU A 113 32.96 -27.86 -16.78
N GLU A 114 34.00 -27.02 -16.81
CA GLU A 114 34.18 -25.90 -15.89
C GLU A 114 33.11 -24.80 -16.02
N ILE A 115 32.66 -24.54 -17.24
CA ILE A 115 31.66 -23.51 -17.55
C ILE A 115 30.28 -23.98 -17.08
N GLU A 116 29.97 -25.26 -17.28
CA GLU A 116 28.73 -25.87 -16.81
C GLU A 116 28.68 -25.96 -15.28
N LYS A 117 29.80 -26.32 -14.64
CA LYS A 117 29.90 -26.35 -13.18
C LYS A 117 29.71 -24.96 -12.57
N LYS A 118 30.32 -23.92 -13.15
CA LYS A 118 30.14 -22.53 -12.71
C LYS A 118 28.69 -22.05 -12.85
N GLU A 119 28.04 -22.38 -13.97
CA GLU A 119 26.63 -22.03 -14.21
C GLU A 119 25.68 -22.78 -13.26
N ARG A 120 25.92 -24.08 -13.01
CA ARG A 120 25.16 -24.86 -12.01
C ARG A 120 25.33 -24.29 -10.61
N SER A 121 26.55 -23.92 -10.21
CA SER A 121 26.81 -23.30 -8.91
C SER A 121 26.11 -21.95 -8.79
N ARG A 122 26.16 -21.08 -9.81
CA ARG A 122 25.46 -19.77 -9.78
C ARG A 122 23.94 -19.95 -9.63
N ARG A 123 23.35 -20.84 -10.44
CA ARG A 123 21.91 -21.16 -10.35
C ARG A 123 21.54 -21.77 -9.01
N ALA A 124 22.36 -22.67 -8.46
CA ALA A 124 22.13 -23.27 -7.17
C ALA A 124 22.20 -22.24 -6.04
N VAL A 125 23.13 -21.28 -6.10
CA VAL A 125 23.22 -20.18 -5.12
C VAL A 125 21.98 -19.29 -5.23
N PHE A 126 21.59 -18.85 -6.43
CA PHE A 126 20.39 -18.03 -6.60
C PHE A 126 19.11 -18.71 -6.08
N LEU A 127 18.94 -20.01 -6.39
CA LEU A 127 17.79 -20.79 -5.94
C LEU A 127 17.80 -21.06 -4.43
N SER A 128 18.98 -21.23 -3.82
CA SER A 128 19.09 -21.63 -2.41
C SER A 128 19.20 -20.46 -1.44
N SER A 129 19.72 -19.30 -1.86
CA SER A 129 19.91 -18.15 -0.98
C SER A 129 19.00 -16.97 -1.31
N VAL A 130 18.94 -16.56 -2.59
CA VAL A 130 18.26 -15.32 -2.98
C VAL A 130 16.75 -15.46 -2.88
N ILE A 131 16.18 -16.52 -3.47
CA ILE A 131 14.72 -16.73 -3.45
C ILE A 131 14.17 -16.93 -2.03
N PRO A 132 14.76 -17.78 -1.17
CA PRO A 132 14.23 -17.99 0.17
C PRO A 132 14.44 -16.77 1.07
N SER A 133 15.56 -16.06 0.94
CA SER A 133 15.82 -14.86 1.75
C SER A 133 14.83 -13.74 1.43
N THR A 134 14.61 -13.45 0.16
CA THR A 134 13.64 -12.41 -0.24
C THR A 134 12.22 -12.86 0.04
N GLY A 135 11.90 -14.14 -0.17
CA GLY A 135 10.60 -14.73 0.16
C GLY A 135 10.25 -14.58 1.64
N ASN A 136 11.19 -14.90 2.53
CA ASN A 136 11.00 -14.74 3.97
C ASN A 136 10.87 -13.27 4.38
N GLY A 137 11.68 -12.37 3.79
CA GLY A 137 11.57 -10.93 4.05
C GLY A 137 10.21 -10.36 3.63
N LEU A 138 9.71 -10.76 2.45
CA LEU A 138 8.38 -10.38 1.97
C LEU A 138 7.27 -10.95 2.83
N GLN A 139 7.40 -12.18 3.33
CA GLN A 139 6.42 -12.79 4.21
C GLN A 139 6.32 -12.03 5.53
N ILE A 140 7.46 -11.68 6.15
CA ILE A 140 7.49 -10.88 7.39
C ILE A 140 6.85 -9.50 7.15
N LEU A 141 7.17 -8.85 6.03
CA LEU A 141 6.56 -7.56 5.67
C LEU A 141 5.05 -7.68 5.47
N LEU A 142 4.59 -8.78 4.86
CA LEU A 142 3.17 -9.05 4.67
C LEU A 142 2.45 -9.20 6.02
N ASP A 143 3.02 -9.99 6.94
CA ASP A 143 2.42 -10.24 8.26
C ASP A 143 2.32 -8.93 9.06
N VAL A 144 3.41 -8.15 9.09
CA VAL A 144 3.45 -6.84 9.76
C VAL A 144 2.46 -5.86 9.13
N TYR A 145 2.37 -5.82 7.79
CA TYR A 145 1.40 -4.99 7.08
C TYR A 145 -0.04 -5.37 7.44
N GLN A 146 -0.37 -6.65 7.43
CA GLN A 146 -1.71 -7.12 7.78
C GLN A 146 -2.08 -6.73 9.21
N ASP A 147 -1.16 -6.89 10.17
CA ASP A 147 -1.44 -6.57 11.56
C ASP A 147 -1.58 -5.07 11.80
N THR A 148 -0.75 -4.26 11.14
CA THR A 148 -0.85 -2.79 11.21
C THR A 148 -2.17 -2.29 10.60
N VAL A 149 -2.60 -2.87 9.46
CA VAL A 149 -3.88 -2.52 8.84
C VAL A 149 -5.07 -2.96 9.70
N LYS A 150 -5.02 -4.13 10.35
CA LYS A 150 -6.06 -4.56 11.30
C LYS A 150 -6.17 -3.60 12.48
N GLN A 151 -5.04 -3.15 13.04
CA GLN A 151 -5.03 -2.16 14.12
C GLN A 151 -5.61 -0.82 13.66
N PHE A 152 -5.23 -0.35 12.47
CA PHE A 152 -5.79 0.85 11.86
C PHE A 152 -7.32 0.75 11.69
N LEU A 153 -7.81 -0.35 11.11
CA LEU A 153 -9.25 -0.59 10.94
C LEU A 153 -9.99 -0.63 12.28
N ALA A 154 -9.44 -1.30 13.30
CA ALA A 154 -10.04 -1.35 14.62
C ALA A 154 -10.17 0.05 15.25
N MET A 155 -9.14 0.88 15.19
CA MET A 155 -9.21 2.25 15.72
C MET A 155 -10.13 3.14 14.91
N ALA A 156 -10.10 3.02 13.58
CA ALA A 156 -10.92 3.83 12.69
C ALA A 156 -12.42 3.48 12.79
N THR A 157 -12.79 2.23 13.07
CA THR A 157 -14.21 1.85 13.34
C THR A 157 -14.76 2.48 14.63
N CYS A 158 -13.91 2.71 15.63
CA CYS A 158 -14.28 3.36 16.89
C CYS A 158 -14.42 4.89 16.76
N HIS A 159 -13.95 5.50 15.66
CA HIS A 159 -14.02 6.94 15.47
C HIS A 159 -15.48 7.43 15.33
N PRO A 160 -15.83 8.63 15.84
CA PRO A 160 -17.19 9.16 15.74
C PRO A 160 -17.62 9.51 14.31
N ASP A 161 -16.68 9.85 13.41
CA ASP A 161 -17.02 10.26 12.04
C ASP A 161 -17.59 9.13 11.18
N ALA A 162 -18.77 9.37 10.60
CA ALA A 162 -19.42 8.44 9.69
C ALA A 162 -18.58 8.19 8.42
N SER A 163 -17.97 9.23 7.85
CA SER A 163 -17.15 9.13 6.64
C SER A 163 -15.94 8.20 6.84
N LEU A 164 -15.30 8.25 8.02
CA LEU A 164 -14.20 7.36 8.35
C LEU A 164 -14.65 5.89 8.47
N ARG A 165 -15.85 5.66 9.02
CA ARG A 165 -16.44 4.31 9.10
C ARG A 165 -16.78 3.76 7.71
N TYR A 166 -17.29 4.59 6.81
CA TYR A 166 -17.51 4.21 5.41
C TYR A 166 -16.18 3.90 4.69
N LEU A 167 -15.11 4.64 4.97
CA LEU A 167 -13.77 4.29 4.50
C LEU A 167 -13.35 2.92 5.04
N CYS A 168 -13.53 2.63 6.33
CA CYS A 168 -13.20 1.31 6.90
C CYS A 168 -13.93 0.17 6.18
N PHE A 169 -15.23 0.35 5.90
CA PHE A 169 -16.01 -0.62 5.14
C PHE A 169 -15.49 -0.82 3.71
N ARG A 170 -15.10 0.26 3.02
CA ARG A 170 -14.49 0.17 1.69
C ARG A 170 -13.09 -0.44 1.71
N LEU A 171 -12.33 -0.23 2.78
CA LEU A 171 -11.01 -0.81 2.96
C LEU A 171 -11.07 -2.32 3.25
N ASP A 172 -12.08 -2.77 3.99
CA ASP A 172 -12.36 -4.19 4.26
C ASP A 172 -13.25 -4.84 3.19
N PHE A 173 -13.03 -4.48 1.92
CA PHE A 173 -13.71 -5.12 0.80
C PHE A 173 -13.39 -6.63 0.79
N ASN A 174 -14.42 -7.46 0.86
CA ASN A 174 -14.38 -8.94 0.95
C ASN A 174 -13.82 -9.54 2.26
N GLU A 175 -13.93 -8.86 3.41
CA GLU A 175 -13.43 -9.38 4.70
C GLU A 175 -11.94 -9.78 4.64
N HIS A 176 -11.17 -9.16 3.75
CA HIS A 176 -9.80 -9.57 3.45
C HIS A 176 -8.91 -9.54 4.70
N TYR A 177 -9.16 -8.60 5.61
CA TYR A 177 -8.40 -8.48 6.85
C TYR A 177 -9.03 -9.23 8.02
N LYS A 178 -10.23 -9.79 7.84
CA LYS A 178 -11.02 -10.51 8.85
C LYS A 178 -10.93 -9.85 10.22
N VAL A 179 -11.13 -8.53 10.27
CA VAL A 179 -11.33 -7.86 11.55
C VAL A 179 -12.64 -8.42 12.07
N ARG A 180 -12.54 -9.43 12.95
CA ARG A 180 -13.70 -9.95 13.68
C ARG A 180 -14.30 -8.73 14.36
N GLU A 181 -15.47 -8.31 13.88
CA GLU A 181 -16.29 -7.35 14.59
C GLU A 181 -16.30 -7.77 16.06
N PRO A 182 -16.07 -6.85 17.02
CA PRO A 182 -16.49 -7.11 18.38
C PRO A 182 -18.00 -7.32 18.28
N ARG A 183 -18.43 -8.58 18.43
CA ARG A 183 -19.81 -9.03 18.25
C ARG A 183 -20.77 -8.02 18.87
N GLY A 184 -21.55 -7.35 18.03
CA GLY A 184 -22.72 -6.61 18.47
C GLY A 184 -22.72 -5.14 18.06
N ARG A 185 -22.99 -4.88 16.77
CA ARG A 185 -23.91 -3.85 16.27
C ARG A 185 -23.76 -3.78 14.75
N LEU A 186 -24.53 -4.58 14.03
CA LEU A 186 -25.06 -4.31 12.66
C LEU A 186 -25.76 -5.54 12.05
N SER A 187 -26.35 -6.43 12.86
CA SER A 187 -27.24 -7.50 12.38
C SER A 187 -28.61 -7.01 11.90
N TYR A 188 -28.76 -5.74 11.53
CA TYR A 188 -30.06 -5.13 11.18
C TYR A 188 -30.22 -4.65 9.74
N LEU A 189 -29.25 -4.92 8.84
CA LEU A 189 -29.41 -4.57 7.42
C LEU A 189 -29.37 -5.78 6.47
N ARG A 190 -29.51 -7.00 7.02
CA ARG A 190 -29.76 -8.20 6.22
C ARG A 190 -30.96 -8.98 6.78
N SER A 191 -32.14 -8.41 6.64
CA SER A 191 -33.37 -9.20 6.65
C SER A 191 -34.40 -8.58 5.72
N LYS A 192 -34.55 -9.25 4.58
CA LYS A 192 -35.57 -9.13 3.53
C LYS A 192 -35.55 -7.87 2.65
#